data_AF-A0A5K4FDN4-F1
#
_entry.id   AF-A0A5K4FDN4-F1
#
_cell.length_a   1.000
_cell.length_b   1.000
_cell.length_c   1.000
_cell.angle_alpha   90.00
_cell.angle_beta   90.00
_cell.angle_gamma   90.00
#
_symmetry.space_group_name_H-M   'P 1'
#
loop_
_entity.id
_entity.type
_entity.pdbx_description
1 polymer ?
#
loop_
_entity_poly.entity_id
_entity_poly.type
_entity_poly.pdbx_seq_one_letter_code
_entity_poly.pdbx_strand_id
1 'polypeptide(L)'
;MVSGSLSNFSSAVNKTAGSANALCELVEKSQEFLIRNVHSLDFILDDFDIAKFGILHAAVIHAKYISQSVVDKEWLVIQTQNLFNLCNSESLQKIPSYVRVISHEFTNCLINMGIPHKGISCMVTAIHKLQKCPGYLTPLHCDLCQLGLAARMFSPTLSILDINILEIDKSSTALEAKDYLLYFYYGGMIYGAVKNWERSLHFFELCLIIPAVSSSCILIEAAKKIILISLILHGKFSTVLETPAAYFMSPRPWKCYCQPYLELATAFRSNNPEDLTNFVDLHRELFTADFNFGLVKQVIKCHGKFRIQSLTKTFMTLSLTDVAMRIKLSGTQEAEKQILDMIKSKAIFANIDQQSGTVHFLDDPEQYDSIKMLRILQEKITECVNLEKHFMQLTDRLVTNPNYAKRMIELETKAAKSAGQY
;
A
#
# COMPACT_ATOMS: atom_id res chain seq x y z
N MET A 1 45.61 -3.24 20.09
CA MET A 1 44.60 -2.45 20.84
C MET A 1 43.18 -2.92 20.56
N VAL A 2 42.80 -3.14 19.29
CA VAL A 2 41.45 -3.58 18.88
C VAL A 2 40.98 -4.88 19.56
N SER A 3 41.86 -5.89 19.69
CA SER A 3 41.53 -7.16 20.39
C SER A 3 41.21 -6.97 21.87
N GLY A 4 41.93 -6.08 22.56
CA GLY A 4 41.66 -5.73 23.97
C GLY A 4 40.32 -5.01 24.13
N SER A 5 39.99 -4.09 23.23
CA SER A 5 38.69 -3.41 23.27
C SER A 5 37.51 -4.33 22.94
N LEU A 6 37.68 -5.27 22.00
CA LEU A 6 36.63 -6.23 21.64
C LEU A 6 36.39 -7.27 22.72
N SER A 7 37.44 -7.76 23.40
CA SER A 7 37.29 -8.66 24.55
C SER A 7 36.59 -7.97 25.72
N ASN A 8 36.91 -6.69 25.98
CA ASN A 8 36.21 -5.89 26.98
C ASN A 8 34.73 -5.70 26.63
N PHE A 9 34.42 -5.42 25.36
CA PHE A 9 33.03 -5.33 24.90
C PHE A 9 32.29 -6.66 25.04
N SER A 10 32.91 -7.78 24.64
CA SER A 10 32.34 -9.12 24.78
C SER A 10 32.10 -9.50 26.25
N SER A 11 33.00 -9.08 27.16
CA SER A 11 32.79 -9.21 28.60
C SER A 11 31.60 -8.39 29.09
N ALA A 12 31.45 -7.15 28.60
CA ALA A 12 30.30 -6.30 28.93
C ALA A 12 28.98 -6.89 28.42
N VAL A 13 28.96 -7.45 27.20
CA VAL A 13 27.80 -8.18 26.67
C VAL A 13 27.43 -9.35 27.56
N ASN A 14 28.40 -10.19 27.95
CA ASN A 14 28.14 -11.34 28.83
C ASN A 14 27.56 -10.93 30.18
N LYS A 15 27.98 -9.78 30.74
CA LYS A 15 27.42 -9.24 32.00
C LYS A 15 25.94 -8.88 31.91
N THR A 16 25.41 -8.62 30.72
CA THR A 16 23.97 -8.37 30.54
C THR A 16 23.13 -9.63 30.75
N ALA A 17 23.76 -10.82 30.72
CA ALA A 17 23.11 -12.13 30.78
C ALA A 17 22.01 -12.35 29.72
N GLY A 18 21.98 -11.56 28.64
CA GLY A 18 20.93 -11.59 27.62
C GLY A 18 19.68 -10.77 27.97
N SER A 19 19.71 -9.97 29.04
CA SER A 19 18.60 -9.06 29.38
C SER A 19 18.43 -8.02 28.28
N ALA A 20 17.22 -7.96 27.71
CA ALA A 20 16.95 -7.09 26.58
C ALA A 20 17.17 -5.60 26.90
N ASN A 21 16.78 -5.14 28.09
CA ASN A 21 16.96 -3.74 28.48
C ASN A 21 18.45 -3.40 28.67
N ALA A 22 19.20 -4.27 29.34
CA ALA A 22 20.63 -4.07 29.55
C ALA A 22 21.42 -4.11 28.23
N LEU A 23 21.00 -4.97 27.29
CA LEU A 23 21.56 -5.01 25.94
C LEU A 23 21.27 -3.73 25.15
N CYS A 24 20.04 -3.21 25.18
CA CYS A 24 19.71 -1.94 24.52
C CYS A 24 20.61 -0.81 25.04
N GLU A 25 20.71 -0.64 26.37
CA GLU A 25 21.55 0.40 26.95
C GLU A 25 23.05 0.25 26.60
N LEU A 26 23.55 -0.99 26.59
CA LEU A 26 24.94 -1.26 26.23
C LEU A 26 25.21 -0.92 24.77
N VAL A 27 24.30 -1.34 23.88
CA VAL A 27 24.41 -1.12 22.43
C VAL A 27 24.35 0.37 22.10
N GLU A 28 23.40 1.11 22.68
CA GLU A 28 23.27 2.56 22.46
C GLU A 28 24.56 3.29 22.85
N LYS A 29 25.17 2.92 23.98
CA LYS A 29 26.45 3.50 24.43
C LYS A 29 27.64 3.08 23.56
N SER A 30 27.53 1.97 22.83
CA SER A 30 28.65 1.37 22.08
C SER A 30 28.55 1.59 20.57
N GLN A 31 27.60 2.40 20.09
CA GLN A 31 27.32 2.54 18.66
C GLN A 31 28.55 3.00 17.85
N GLU A 32 29.28 4.02 18.32
CA GLU A 32 30.51 4.48 17.65
C GLU A 32 31.60 3.40 17.61
N PHE A 33 31.72 2.64 18.70
CA PHE A 33 32.69 1.55 18.78
C PHE A 33 32.38 0.46 17.75
N LEU A 34 31.11 0.08 17.61
CA LEU A 34 30.69 -0.91 16.62
C LEU A 34 30.99 -0.44 15.19
N ILE A 35 30.64 0.80 14.84
CA ILE A 35 30.87 1.35 13.49
C ILE A 35 32.36 1.38 13.14
N ARG A 36 33.24 1.69 14.10
CA ARG A 36 34.69 1.74 13.85
C ARG A 36 35.35 0.37 13.68
N ASN A 37 34.76 -0.70 14.22
CA ASN A 37 35.38 -2.02 14.28
C ASN A 37 34.66 -3.08 13.43
N VAL A 38 33.85 -2.66 12.45
CA VAL A 38 32.94 -3.53 11.67
C VAL A 38 33.57 -4.82 11.14
N HIS A 39 34.80 -4.77 10.62
CA HIS A 39 35.51 -5.94 10.06
C HIS A 39 35.88 -7.00 11.10
N SER A 40 35.86 -6.64 12.37
CA SER A 40 36.18 -7.51 13.50
C SER A 40 34.94 -7.76 14.36
N LEU A 41 33.73 -7.68 13.81
CA LEU A 41 32.50 -8.00 14.56
C LEU A 41 31.90 -9.35 14.18
N ASP A 42 32.41 -10.03 13.16
CA ASP A 42 31.86 -11.34 12.76
C ASP A 42 31.95 -12.38 13.86
N PHE A 43 33.07 -12.45 14.58
CA PHE A 43 33.20 -13.37 15.72
C PHE A 43 32.19 -13.08 16.83
N ILE A 44 31.72 -11.82 16.99
CA ILE A 44 30.69 -11.50 17.99
C ILE A 44 29.35 -12.10 17.56
N LEU A 45 29.09 -12.20 16.26
CA LEU A 45 27.88 -12.85 15.75
C LEU A 45 27.97 -14.39 15.87
N ASP A 46 29.18 -14.95 15.84
CA ASP A 46 29.39 -16.39 15.99
C ASP A 46 29.39 -16.84 17.48
N ASP A 47 29.94 -16.01 18.38
CA ASP A 47 30.09 -16.35 19.81
C ASP A 47 28.80 -16.21 20.62
N PHE A 48 27.86 -15.36 20.16
CA PHE A 48 26.63 -15.08 20.88
C PHE A 48 25.42 -15.65 20.14
N ASP A 49 24.56 -16.40 20.84
CA ASP A 49 23.35 -16.96 20.23
C ASP A 49 22.35 -15.85 19.87
N ILE A 50 21.89 -15.84 18.62
CA ILE A 50 20.94 -14.86 18.08
C ILE A 50 19.58 -14.88 18.80
N ALA A 51 19.15 -16.04 19.30
CA ALA A 51 17.87 -16.16 20.01
C ALA A 51 17.89 -15.41 21.35
N LYS A 52 19.07 -15.32 21.99
CA LYS A 52 19.26 -14.65 23.29
C LYS A 52 19.83 -13.24 23.15
N PHE A 53 20.72 -13.01 22.19
CA PHE A 53 21.45 -11.76 21.97
C PHE A 53 21.03 -11.07 20.67
N GLY A 54 19.76 -11.19 20.30
CA GLY A 54 19.22 -10.62 19.06
C GLY A 54 19.41 -9.11 18.91
N ILE A 55 19.36 -8.36 20.01
CA ILE A 55 19.63 -6.90 20.04
C ILE A 55 21.08 -6.61 19.64
N LEU A 56 22.03 -7.39 20.14
CA LEU A 56 23.44 -7.27 19.76
C LEU A 56 23.64 -7.57 18.27
N HIS A 57 23.00 -8.63 17.77
CA HIS A 57 23.07 -8.99 16.36
C HIS A 57 22.56 -7.87 15.47
N ALA A 58 21.40 -7.31 15.82
CA ALA A 58 20.84 -6.17 15.10
C ALA A 58 21.77 -4.95 15.16
N ALA A 59 22.38 -4.67 16.32
CA ALA A 59 23.33 -3.57 16.46
C ALA A 59 24.55 -3.69 15.55
N VAL A 60 25.13 -4.90 15.49
CA VAL A 60 26.29 -5.19 14.65
C VAL A 60 25.91 -5.12 13.17
N ILE A 61 24.79 -5.71 12.78
CA ILE A 61 24.28 -5.68 11.39
C ILE A 61 23.96 -4.23 10.98
N HIS A 62 23.35 -3.44 11.87
CA HIS A 62 23.10 -2.03 11.67
C HIS A 62 24.40 -1.24 11.46
N ALA A 63 25.42 -1.47 12.30
CA ALA A 63 26.73 -0.85 12.14
C ALA A 63 27.40 -1.23 10.81
N LYS A 64 27.23 -2.49 10.37
CA LYS A 64 27.70 -2.97 9.06
C LYS A 64 27.04 -2.24 7.89
N TYR A 65 25.73 -2.00 7.94
CA TYR A 65 25.02 -1.28 6.89
C TYR A 65 25.36 0.21 6.83
N ILE A 66 25.54 0.87 7.98
CA ILE A 66 25.83 2.31 8.02
C ILE A 66 27.29 2.60 7.70
N SER A 67 28.20 1.67 7.98
CA SER A 67 29.62 1.88 7.71
C SER A 67 29.90 2.04 6.21
N GLN A 68 30.77 2.99 5.88
CA GLN A 68 31.26 3.19 4.51
C GLN A 68 32.30 2.14 4.09
N SER A 69 32.69 1.26 5.00
CA SER A 69 33.70 0.22 4.77
C SER A 69 33.20 -0.88 3.82
N VAL A 70 34.14 -1.51 3.12
CA VAL A 70 33.86 -2.66 2.23
C VAL A 70 33.52 -3.88 3.09
N VAL A 71 32.23 -4.16 3.25
CA VAL A 71 31.71 -5.39 3.88
C VAL A 71 31.28 -6.36 2.79
N ASP A 72 31.50 -7.66 2.99
CA ASP A 72 30.93 -8.69 2.13
C ASP A 72 29.39 -8.64 2.18
N LYS A 73 28.79 -8.20 1.07
CA LYS A 73 27.34 -8.01 0.97
C LYS A 73 26.57 -9.33 0.96
N GLU A 74 27.14 -10.40 0.41
CA GLU A 74 26.49 -11.71 0.40
C GLU A 74 26.38 -12.26 1.81
N TRP A 75 27.47 -12.16 2.57
CA TRP A 75 27.49 -12.57 3.96
C TRP A 75 26.56 -11.70 4.83
N LEU A 76 26.57 -10.39 4.62
CA LEU A 76 25.68 -9.46 5.33
C LEU A 76 24.19 -9.76 5.06
N VAL A 77 23.84 -10.16 3.83
CA VAL A 77 22.48 -10.61 3.49
C VAL A 77 22.11 -11.86 4.30
N ILE A 78 23.00 -12.86 4.39
CA ILE A 78 22.74 -14.08 5.18
C ILE A 78 22.56 -13.75 6.67
N GLN A 79 23.43 -12.90 7.23
CA GLN A 79 23.34 -12.45 8.62
C GLN A 79 22.00 -11.74 8.90
N THR A 80 21.55 -10.91 7.96
CA THR A 80 20.28 -10.18 8.09
C THR A 80 19.06 -11.11 7.96
N GLN A 81 19.11 -12.09 7.05
CA GLN A 81 18.09 -13.13 6.98
C GLN A 81 17.99 -13.94 8.27
N ASN A 82 19.13 -14.30 8.85
CA ASN A 82 19.19 -15.02 10.13
C ASN A 82 18.61 -14.17 11.27
N LEU A 83 18.91 -12.87 11.31
CA LEU A 83 18.30 -11.96 12.28
C LEU A 83 16.78 -11.99 12.20
N PHE A 84 16.20 -11.78 11.03
CA PHE A 84 14.74 -11.75 10.88
C PHE A 84 14.07 -13.11 11.13
N ASN A 85 14.71 -14.21 10.72
CA ASN A 85 14.16 -15.56 10.87
C ASN A 85 14.31 -16.11 12.30
N LEU A 86 15.40 -15.83 13.00
CA LEU A 86 15.75 -16.50 14.26
C LEU A 86 15.64 -15.61 15.50
N CYS A 87 15.77 -14.28 15.37
CA CYS A 87 15.65 -13.38 16.51
C CYS A 87 14.24 -13.44 17.13
N ASN A 88 14.16 -13.34 18.45
CA ASN A 88 12.90 -13.35 19.19
C ASN A 88 12.12 -12.03 18.99
N SER A 89 10.80 -12.10 19.12
CA SER A 89 9.91 -10.94 18.89
C SER A 89 10.15 -9.79 19.87
N GLU A 90 10.41 -10.10 21.16
CA GLU A 90 10.63 -9.07 22.19
C GLU A 90 11.86 -8.21 21.88
N SER A 91 12.95 -8.83 21.45
CA SER A 91 14.19 -8.16 21.09
C SER A 91 13.96 -7.22 19.92
N LEU A 92 13.35 -7.70 18.83
CA LEU A 92 13.08 -6.87 17.64
C LEU A 92 12.18 -5.68 17.97
N GLN A 93 11.17 -5.86 18.83
CA GLN A 93 10.24 -4.80 19.24
C GLN A 93 10.92 -3.72 20.12
N LYS A 94 12.03 -4.02 20.79
CA LYS A 94 12.77 -3.05 21.62
C LYS A 94 13.76 -2.17 20.85
N ILE A 95 14.04 -2.48 19.59
CA ILE A 95 14.99 -1.74 18.74
C ILE A 95 14.37 -1.33 17.39
N PRO A 96 13.24 -0.61 17.39
CA PRO A 96 12.52 -0.29 16.16
C PRO A 96 13.33 0.57 15.18
N SER A 97 14.19 1.46 15.67
CA SER A 97 15.06 2.29 14.84
C SER A 97 16.06 1.45 14.04
N TYR A 98 16.73 0.49 14.70
CA TYR A 98 17.65 -0.43 14.02
C TYR A 98 16.91 -1.31 13.03
N VAL A 99 15.77 -1.88 13.43
CA VAL A 99 14.96 -2.74 12.56
C VAL A 99 14.56 -2.02 11.27
N ARG A 100 14.11 -0.76 11.37
CA ARG A 100 13.75 0.08 10.22
C ARG A 100 14.94 0.35 9.30
N VAL A 101 16.09 0.76 9.85
CA VAL A 101 17.27 1.06 9.03
C VAL A 101 17.81 -0.21 8.36
N ILE A 102 17.92 -1.31 9.13
CA ILE A 102 18.35 -2.60 8.59
C ILE A 102 17.42 -3.07 7.48
N SER A 103 16.10 -2.96 7.64
CA SER A 103 15.16 -3.43 6.62
C SER A 103 15.28 -2.65 5.32
N HIS A 104 15.46 -1.32 5.42
CA HIS A 104 15.60 -0.46 4.26
C HIS A 104 16.92 -0.69 3.52
N GLU A 105 18.05 -0.77 4.25
CA GLU A 105 19.36 -1.02 3.66
C GLU A 105 19.49 -2.43 3.11
N PHE A 106 18.92 -3.43 3.78
CA PHE A 106 18.83 -4.80 3.27
C PHE A 106 18.03 -4.87 1.96
N THR A 107 16.92 -4.14 1.89
CA THR A 107 16.08 -4.07 0.68
C THR A 107 16.85 -3.43 -0.47
N ASN A 108 17.50 -2.29 -0.23
CA ASN A 108 18.35 -1.62 -1.21
C ASN A 108 19.50 -2.53 -1.67
N CYS A 109 20.15 -3.23 -0.73
CA CYS A 109 21.23 -4.16 -1.02
C CYS A 109 20.78 -5.28 -1.96
N LEU A 110 19.67 -5.96 -1.65
CA LEU A 110 19.14 -7.05 -2.47
C LEU A 110 18.72 -6.61 -3.87
N ILE A 111 18.11 -5.42 -3.98
CA ILE A 111 17.71 -4.85 -5.28
C ILE A 111 18.94 -4.54 -6.12
N ASN A 112 19.96 -3.91 -5.52
CA ASN A 112 21.21 -3.58 -6.21
C ASN A 112 21.99 -4.83 -6.65
N MET A 113 21.87 -5.93 -5.91
CA MET A 113 22.46 -7.23 -6.29
C MET A 113 21.60 -8.02 -7.29
N GLY A 114 20.41 -7.53 -7.66
CA GLY A 114 19.52 -8.22 -8.59
C GLY A 114 18.84 -9.47 -8.04
N ILE A 115 18.80 -9.65 -6.71
CA ILE A 115 18.22 -10.82 -6.03
C ILE A 115 17.13 -10.47 -4.99
N PRO A 116 16.17 -9.57 -5.29
CA PRO A 116 15.15 -9.12 -4.34
C PRO A 116 14.28 -10.24 -3.77
N HIS A 117 14.06 -11.33 -4.52
CA HIS A 117 13.24 -12.46 -4.10
C HIS A 117 13.75 -13.14 -2.81
N LYS A 118 15.07 -13.09 -2.54
CA LYS A 118 15.66 -13.71 -1.33
C LYS A 118 15.22 -13.02 -0.03
N GLY A 119 14.79 -11.76 -0.09
CA GLY A 119 14.35 -11.00 1.10
C GLY A 119 12.89 -11.20 1.48
N ILE A 120 12.05 -11.72 0.57
CA ILE A 120 10.60 -11.71 0.75
C ILE A 120 10.16 -12.57 1.95
N SER A 121 10.64 -13.82 2.04
CA SER A 121 10.22 -14.75 3.10
C SER A 121 10.65 -14.30 4.49
N CYS A 122 11.87 -13.78 4.63
CA CYS A 122 12.35 -13.31 5.93
C CYS A 122 11.65 -12.01 6.35
N MET A 123 11.34 -11.11 5.41
CA MET A 123 10.55 -9.91 5.69
C MET A 123 9.13 -10.24 6.17
N VAL A 124 8.45 -11.18 5.52
CA VAL A 124 7.13 -11.67 5.96
C VAL A 124 7.23 -12.24 7.38
N THR A 125 8.26 -13.02 7.68
CA THR A 125 8.49 -13.59 9.02
C THR A 125 8.71 -12.49 10.06
N ALA A 126 9.55 -11.50 9.75
CA ALA A 126 9.81 -10.38 10.65
C ALA A 126 8.59 -9.48 10.88
N ILE A 127 7.77 -9.26 9.85
CA ILE A 127 6.50 -8.52 10.00
C ILE A 127 5.62 -9.20 11.05
N HIS A 128 5.39 -10.50 10.93
CA HIS A 128 4.57 -11.24 11.90
C HIS A 128 5.14 -11.19 13.33
N LYS A 129 6.47 -11.17 13.50
CA LYS A 129 7.12 -11.03 14.81
C LYS A 129 6.97 -9.64 15.42
N LEU A 130 6.98 -8.59 14.59
CA LEU A 130 6.86 -7.20 15.03
C LEU A 130 5.41 -6.79 15.28
N GLN A 131 4.47 -7.39 14.57
CA GLN A 131 3.05 -7.13 14.72
C GLN A 131 2.54 -7.64 16.07
N LYS A 132 1.86 -6.77 16.82
CA LYS A 132 1.06 -7.17 18.00
C LYS A 132 -0.26 -7.82 17.59
N CYS A 133 -0.79 -7.40 16.44
CA CYS A 133 -1.97 -7.94 15.78
C CYS A 133 -1.81 -7.83 14.25
N PRO A 134 -2.53 -8.65 13.45
CA PRO A 134 -2.34 -8.67 11.99
C PRO A 134 -2.57 -7.33 11.27
N GLY A 135 -3.41 -6.46 11.84
CA GLY A 135 -3.71 -5.12 11.29
C GLY A 135 -2.74 -4.02 11.73
N TYR A 136 -1.57 -4.38 12.26
CA TYR A 136 -0.60 -3.43 12.80
C TYR A 136 0.47 -3.08 11.76
N LEU A 137 0.64 -1.80 11.43
CA LEU A 137 1.65 -1.39 10.46
C LEU A 137 3.05 -1.42 11.07
N THR A 138 4.01 -1.97 10.34
CA THR A 138 5.43 -1.96 10.69
C THR A 138 6.26 -1.33 9.57
N PRO A 139 7.47 -0.81 9.85
CA PRO A 139 8.33 -0.21 8.83
C PRO A 139 8.66 -1.17 7.68
N LEU A 140 8.70 -2.47 7.96
CA LEU A 140 9.04 -3.50 6.97
C LEU A 140 7.99 -3.66 5.87
N HIS A 141 6.77 -3.16 6.06
CA HIS A 141 5.72 -3.33 5.07
C HIS A 141 6.05 -2.62 3.75
N CYS A 142 6.59 -1.39 3.79
CA CYS A 142 6.98 -0.70 2.55
C CYS A 142 8.13 -1.41 1.85
N ASP A 143 9.12 -1.89 2.61
CA ASP A 143 10.27 -2.64 2.12
C ASP A 143 9.84 -3.98 1.48
N LEU A 144 8.93 -4.73 2.12
CA LEU A 144 8.35 -5.95 1.55
C LEU A 144 7.65 -5.67 0.21
N CYS A 145 6.88 -4.58 0.12
CA CYS A 145 6.25 -4.18 -1.14
C CYS A 145 7.28 -3.82 -2.21
N GLN A 146 8.34 -3.10 -1.84
CA GLN A 146 9.43 -2.74 -2.74
C GLN A 146 10.14 -3.98 -3.28
N LEU A 147 10.43 -4.97 -2.43
CA LEU A 147 11.00 -6.27 -2.82
C LEU A 147 10.05 -7.04 -3.76
N GLY A 148 8.76 -7.09 -3.45
CA GLY A 148 7.75 -7.75 -4.29
C GLY A 148 7.64 -7.13 -5.68
N LEU A 149 7.70 -5.79 -5.77
CA LEU A 149 7.74 -5.06 -7.04
C LEU A 149 9.02 -5.33 -7.83
N ALA A 150 10.19 -5.27 -7.17
CA ALA A 150 11.47 -5.52 -7.81
C ALA A 150 11.61 -6.96 -8.32
N ALA A 151 11.13 -7.94 -7.55
CA ALA A 151 11.12 -9.36 -7.92
C ALA A 151 9.99 -9.73 -8.89
N ARG A 152 8.99 -8.85 -9.08
CA ARG A 152 7.71 -9.15 -9.76
C ARG A 152 6.99 -10.37 -9.17
N MET A 153 7.10 -10.56 -7.86
CA MET A 153 6.49 -11.66 -7.11
C MET A 153 5.50 -11.09 -6.09
N PHE A 154 4.20 -11.20 -6.41
CA PHE A 154 3.15 -10.53 -5.62
C PHE A 154 2.46 -11.44 -4.61
N SER A 155 2.41 -12.75 -4.84
CA SER A 155 1.62 -13.69 -4.01
C SER A 155 1.96 -13.64 -2.51
N PRO A 156 3.23 -13.69 -2.08
CA PRO A 156 3.55 -13.58 -0.65
C PRO A 156 3.22 -12.19 -0.09
N THR A 157 3.47 -11.13 -0.85
CA THR A 157 3.18 -9.76 -0.44
C THR A 157 1.68 -9.48 -0.32
N LEU A 158 0.86 -10.06 -1.19
CA LEU A 158 -0.60 -9.94 -1.15
C LEU A 158 -1.19 -10.51 0.14
N SER A 159 -0.64 -11.61 0.66
CA SER A 159 -1.09 -12.19 1.93
C SER A 159 -1.01 -11.21 3.11
N ILE A 160 -0.08 -10.24 3.06
CA ILE A 160 0.05 -9.16 4.03
C ILE A 160 -0.82 -7.97 3.64
N LEU A 161 -0.82 -7.58 2.35
CA LEU A 161 -1.57 -6.41 1.86
C LEU A 161 -3.09 -6.55 1.95
N ASP A 162 -3.62 -7.77 1.85
CA ASP A 162 -5.07 -8.02 1.89
C ASP A 162 -5.65 -7.79 3.30
N ILE A 163 -4.79 -7.75 4.32
CA ILE A 163 -5.16 -7.44 5.70
C ILE A 163 -5.25 -5.92 5.86
N ASN A 164 -6.41 -5.44 6.29
CA ASN A 164 -6.61 -4.02 6.55
C ASN A 164 -5.78 -3.58 7.77
N ILE A 165 -4.94 -2.58 7.55
CA ILE A 165 -4.17 -1.93 8.61
C ILE A 165 -5.11 -1.00 9.38
N LEU A 166 -5.25 -1.25 10.68
CA LEU A 166 -6.14 -0.50 11.58
C LEU A 166 -5.38 0.17 12.73
N GLU A 167 -4.20 -0.35 13.08
CA GLU A 167 -3.40 0.15 14.20
C GLU A 167 -2.03 0.62 13.73
N ILE A 168 -1.65 1.79 14.23
CA ILE A 168 -0.35 2.41 13.99
C ILE A 168 0.11 2.97 15.33
N ASP A 169 1.30 2.56 15.78
CA ASP A 169 1.93 3.18 16.94
C ASP A 169 3.36 3.60 16.61
N LYS A 170 3.51 4.91 16.41
CA LYS A 170 4.77 5.56 16.08
C LYS A 170 5.83 5.39 17.16
N SER A 171 5.42 5.33 18.43
CA SER A 171 6.35 5.27 19.56
C SER A 171 7.10 3.95 19.62
N SER A 172 6.47 2.85 19.21
CA SER A 172 7.08 1.53 19.23
C SER A 172 7.67 1.08 17.89
N THR A 173 7.39 1.76 16.78
CA THR A 173 7.79 1.31 15.44
C THR A 173 8.79 2.20 14.73
N ALA A 174 9.10 3.39 15.27
CA ALA A 174 9.94 4.39 14.60
C ALA A 174 9.49 4.75 13.16
N LEU A 175 8.20 4.54 12.85
CA LEU A 175 7.62 4.83 11.55
C LEU A 175 7.68 6.34 11.22
N GLU A 176 8.12 6.65 10.01
CA GLU A 176 8.10 8.00 9.45
C GLU A 176 6.98 8.14 8.41
N ALA A 177 6.52 9.38 8.18
CA ALA A 177 5.47 9.70 7.21
C ALA A 177 5.75 9.11 5.80
N LYS A 178 7.03 9.06 5.40
CA LYS A 178 7.49 8.47 4.15
C LYS A 178 7.17 6.98 4.05
N ASP A 179 7.29 6.24 5.14
CA ASP A 179 7.09 4.79 5.17
C ASP A 179 5.62 4.45 4.87
N TYR A 180 4.67 5.22 5.44
CA TYR A 180 3.24 5.09 5.13
C TYR A 180 2.95 5.36 3.65
N LEU A 181 3.49 6.47 3.13
CA LEU A 181 3.29 6.84 1.73
C LEU A 181 3.82 5.76 0.79
N LEU A 182 5.01 5.24 1.07
CA LEU A 182 5.61 4.18 0.26
C LEU A 182 4.84 2.86 0.37
N TYR A 183 4.39 2.48 1.57
CA TYR A 183 3.58 1.28 1.76
C TYR A 183 2.31 1.31 0.89
N PHE A 184 1.53 2.39 1.00
CA PHE A 184 0.28 2.51 0.25
C PHE A 184 0.53 2.70 -1.25
N TYR A 185 1.56 3.47 -1.63
CA TYR A 185 1.92 3.66 -3.04
C TYR A 185 2.36 2.34 -3.69
N TYR A 186 3.27 1.60 -3.07
CA TYR A 186 3.74 0.32 -3.58
C TYR A 186 2.66 -0.76 -3.53
N GLY A 187 1.84 -0.79 -2.46
CA GLY A 187 0.67 -1.68 -2.38
C GLY A 187 -0.32 -1.40 -3.52
N GLY A 188 -0.60 -0.12 -3.80
CA GLY A 188 -1.41 0.31 -4.94
C GLY A 188 -0.85 -0.18 -6.27
N MET A 189 0.47 -0.09 -6.47
CA MET A 189 1.14 -0.61 -7.67
C MET A 189 1.02 -2.14 -7.79
N ILE A 190 1.16 -2.87 -6.69
CA ILE A 190 1.02 -4.34 -6.66
C ILE A 190 -0.42 -4.75 -7.03
N TYR A 191 -1.42 -4.13 -6.40
CA TYR A 191 -2.83 -4.39 -6.74
C TYR A 191 -3.14 -4.04 -8.20
N GLY A 192 -2.56 -2.95 -8.72
CA GLY A 192 -2.68 -2.57 -10.12
C GLY A 192 -2.06 -3.60 -11.07
N ALA A 193 -0.90 -4.16 -10.69
CA ALA A 193 -0.22 -5.20 -11.48
C ALA A 193 -1.04 -6.50 -11.57
N VAL A 194 -1.76 -6.87 -10.49
CA VAL A 194 -2.71 -8.01 -10.50
C VAL A 194 -4.11 -7.64 -10.99
N LYS A 195 -4.31 -6.40 -11.46
CA LYS A 195 -5.59 -5.87 -11.96
C LYS A 195 -6.74 -5.88 -10.94
N ASN A 196 -6.42 -5.86 -9.66
CA ASN A 196 -7.39 -5.57 -8.61
C ASN A 196 -7.55 -4.04 -8.49
N TRP A 197 -8.31 -3.47 -9.41
CA TRP A 197 -8.44 -2.02 -9.57
C TRP A 197 -9.07 -1.33 -8.36
N GLU A 198 -10.02 -1.98 -7.68
CA GLU A 198 -10.69 -1.43 -6.50
C GLU A 198 -9.69 -1.22 -5.34
N ARG A 199 -8.95 -2.27 -4.98
CA ARG A 199 -7.92 -2.15 -3.93
C ARG A 199 -6.78 -1.23 -4.36
N SER A 200 -6.39 -1.26 -5.64
CA SER A 200 -5.36 -0.38 -6.17
C SER A 200 -5.75 1.10 -6.02
N LEU A 201 -6.98 1.46 -6.43
CA LEU A 201 -7.52 2.81 -6.28
C LEU A 201 -7.55 3.22 -4.81
N HIS A 202 -8.13 2.37 -3.95
CA HIS A 202 -8.22 2.63 -2.52
C HIS A 202 -6.86 2.91 -1.89
N PHE A 203 -5.84 2.10 -2.21
CA PHE A 203 -4.48 2.28 -1.69
C PHE A 203 -3.85 3.60 -2.13
N PHE A 204 -4.01 4.01 -3.40
CA PHE A 204 -3.51 5.31 -3.83
C PHE A 204 -4.29 6.47 -3.18
N GLU A 205 -5.60 6.33 -2.98
CA GLU A 205 -6.40 7.34 -2.27
C GLU A 205 -5.97 7.51 -0.81
N LEU A 206 -5.52 6.43 -0.15
CA LEU A 206 -4.94 6.53 1.19
C LEU A 206 -3.70 7.44 1.21
N CYS A 207 -2.89 7.47 0.14
CA CYS A 207 -1.79 8.44 0.03
C CYS A 207 -2.28 9.90 -0.02
N LEU A 208 -3.45 10.15 -0.65
CA LEU A 208 -4.04 11.49 -0.78
C LEU A 208 -4.67 12.02 0.52
N ILE A 209 -5.01 11.15 1.48
CA ILE A 209 -5.64 11.57 2.75
C ILE A 209 -4.63 11.70 3.90
N ILE A 210 -3.42 11.13 3.80
CA ILE A 210 -2.39 11.24 4.84
C ILE A 210 -2.06 12.71 5.10
N PRO A 211 -2.22 13.25 6.33
CA PRO A 211 -1.94 14.65 6.63
C PRO A 211 -0.49 15.02 6.32
N ALA A 212 -0.28 16.02 5.48
CA ALA A 212 1.04 16.60 5.26
C ALA A 212 0.94 18.07 4.83
N VAL A 213 1.93 18.87 5.18
CA VAL A 213 2.00 20.31 4.85
C VAL A 213 2.34 20.52 3.38
N SER A 214 3.16 19.65 2.79
CA SER A 214 3.61 19.73 1.39
C SER A 214 3.20 18.50 0.57
N SER A 215 3.13 18.68 -0.74
CA SER A 215 2.93 17.59 -1.71
C SER A 215 4.28 16.93 -1.99
N SER A 216 4.44 15.67 -1.57
CA SER A 216 5.62 14.88 -1.90
C SER A 216 5.54 14.30 -3.32
N CYS A 217 6.67 13.95 -3.92
CA CYS A 217 6.68 13.28 -5.22
C CYS A 217 5.90 11.96 -5.19
N ILE A 218 5.96 11.21 -4.08
CA ILE A 218 5.22 9.95 -3.89
C ILE A 218 3.71 10.20 -4.00
N LEU A 219 3.22 11.27 -3.36
CA LEU A 219 1.82 11.66 -3.42
C LEU A 219 1.42 12.06 -4.83
N ILE A 220 2.25 12.83 -5.54
CA ILE A 220 1.96 13.26 -6.92
C ILE A 220 1.89 12.04 -7.84
N GLU A 221 2.82 11.09 -7.72
CA GLU A 221 2.80 9.84 -8.49
C GLU A 221 1.59 8.95 -8.17
N ALA A 222 1.15 8.91 -6.90
CA ALA A 222 -0.10 8.26 -6.51
C ALA A 222 -1.30 8.95 -7.18
N ALA A 223 -1.36 10.28 -7.14
CA ALA A 223 -2.44 11.08 -7.71
C ALA A 223 -2.60 10.88 -9.22
N LYS A 224 -1.49 10.84 -9.97
CA LYS A 224 -1.49 10.49 -11.40
C LYS A 224 -2.14 9.11 -11.63
N LYS A 225 -1.80 8.12 -10.80
CA LYS A 225 -2.34 6.75 -10.90
C LYS A 225 -3.80 6.63 -10.45
N ILE A 226 -4.27 7.43 -9.48
CA ILE A 226 -5.69 7.53 -9.12
C ILE A 226 -6.49 7.93 -10.35
N ILE A 227 -6.07 8.97 -11.08
CA ILE A 227 -6.79 9.42 -12.27
C ILE A 227 -6.91 8.28 -13.29
N LEU A 228 -5.80 7.60 -13.60
CA LEU A 228 -5.79 6.49 -14.56
C LEU A 228 -6.66 5.32 -14.10
N ILE A 229 -6.57 4.91 -12.83
CA ILE A 229 -7.30 3.77 -12.31
C ILE A 229 -8.78 4.08 -12.17
N SER A 230 -9.17 5.30 -11.76
CA SER A 230 -10.57 5.73 -11.76
C SER A 230 -11.18 5.68 -13.16
N LEU A 231 -10.43 6.04 -14.21
CA LEU A 231 -10.88 5.88 -15.59
C LEU A 231 -11.04 4.41 -15.99
N ILE A 232 -10.13 3.53 -15.55
CA ILE A 232 -10.19 2.09 -15.83
C ILE A 232 -11.37 1.42 -15.10
N LEU A 233 -11.62 1.78 -13.85
CA LEU A 233 -12.60 1.14 -12.98
C LEU A 233 -14.00 1.73 -13.13
N HIS A 234 -14.12 3.06 -13.19
CA HIS A 234 -15.40 3.76 -13.15
C HIS A 234 -15.77 4.46 -14.47
N GLY A 235 -14.84 4.56 -15.43
CA GLY A 235 -15.06 5.26 -16.69
C GLY A 235 -15.13 6.77 -16.56
N LYS A 236 -14.79 7.29 -15.38
CA LYS A 236 -14.71 8.72 -15.06
C LYS A 236 -13.69 8.92 -13.95
N PHE A 237 -13.03 10.06 -13.96
CA PHE A 237 -12.25 10.47 -12.80
C PHE A 237 -13.21 10.78 -11.66
N SER A 238 -12.96 10.15 -10.51
CA SER A 238 -13.54 10.47 -9.21
C SER A 238 -12.56 10.05 -8.13
N THR A 239 -12.63 10.70 -6.97
CA THR A 239 -11.78 10.40 -5.83
C THR A 239 -12.52 10.67 -4.51
N VAL A 240 -12.13 9.95 -3.45
CA VAL A 240 -12.67 10.11 -2.09
C VAL A 240 -12.70 11.57 -1.60
N LEU A 241 -11.76 12.40 -2.05
CA LEU A 241 -11.69 13.83 -1.67
C LEU A 241 -12.81 14.70 -2.26
N GLU A 242 -13.58 14.21 -3.25
CA GLU A 242 -14.74 14.91 -3.78
C GLU A 242 -15.93 14.85 -2.80
N THR A 243 -15.90 13.94 -1.83
CA THR A 243 -16.87 13.89 -0.75
C THR A 243 -16.41 14.86 0.35
N PRO A 244 -17.18 15.92 0.67
CA PRO A 244 -16.78 16.92 1.66
C PRO A 244 -16.85 16.31 3.07
N ALA A 245 -15.77 15.65 3.47
CA ALA A 245 -15.60 15.16 4.81
C ALA A 245 -14.81 16.21 5.60
N ALA A 246 -15.41 16.74 6.67
CA ALA A 246 -14.87 17.85 7.47
C ALA A 246 -13.47 17.58 8.06
N TYR A 247 -13.03 16.32 8.05
CA TYR A 247 -11.75 15.85 8.58
C TYR A 247 -10.61 15.81 7.55
N PHE A 248 -10.88 15.97 6.25
CA PHE A 248 -9.82 16.09 5.25
C PHE A 248 -9.23 17.51 5.28
N MET A 249 -8.24 17.70 6.17
CA MET A 249 -7.55 18.97 6.36
C MET A 249 -6.92 19.45 5.04
N SER A 250 -7.36 20.63 4.58
CA SER A 250 -6.89 21.43 3.44
C SER A 250 -6.70 20.67 2.11
N PRO A 251 -7.42 21.03 1.02
CA PRO A 251 -7.14 20.46 -0.29
C PRO A 251 -5.72 20.85 -0.72
N ARG A 252 -4.77 19.91 -0.58
CA ARG A 252 -3.41 20.08 -1.11
C ARG A 252 -3.51 20.41 -2.61
N PRO A 253 -2.69 21.33 -3.14
CA PRO A 253 -2.76 21.73 -4.54
C PRO A 253 -2.10 20.66 -5.44
N TRP A 254 -2.41 19.38 -5.26
CA TRP A 254 -1.79 18.30 -6.04
C TRP A 254 -2.28 18.29 -7.49
N LYS A 255 -3.51 18.78 -7.75
CA LYS A 255 -4.11 18.80 -9.10
C LYS A 255 -3.28 19.58 -10.11
N CYS A 256 -2.62 20.67 -9.71
CA CYS A 256 -1.81 21.46 -10.64
C CYS A 256 -0.60 20.69 -11.19
N TYR A 257 -0.11 19.68 -10.46
CA TYR A 257 0.98 18.80 -10.91
C TYR A 257 0.50 17.63 -11.78
N CYS A 258 -0.81 17.47 -11.97
CA CYS A 258 -1.42 16.35 -12.69
C CYS A 258 -2.19 16.80 -13.94
N GLN A 259 -1.94 18.01 -14.44
CA GLN A 259 -2.74 18.64 -15.48
C GLN A 259 -2.88 17.79 -16.76
N PRO A 260 -1.81 17.18 -17.33
CA PRO A 260 -1.96 16.30 -18.51
C PRO A 260 -2.82 15.06 -18.26
N TYR A 261 -2.85 14.55 -17.02
CA TYR A 261 -3.70 13.42 -16.63
C TYR A 261 -5.17 13.85 -16.47
N LEU A 262 -5.43 15.05 -15.97
CA LEU A 262 -6.77 15.63 -15.90
C LEU A 262 -7.33 15.95 -17.29
N GLU A 263 -6.48 16.38 -18.22
CA GLU A 263 -6.82 16.58 -19.62
C GLU A 263 -7.08 15.24 -20.32
N LEU A 264 -6.30 14.19 -20.02
CA LEU A 264 -6.62 12.82 -20.46
C LEU A 264 -8.00 12.38 -19.99
N ALA A 265 -8.35 12.62 -18.73
CA ALA A 265 -9.68 12.32 -18.20
C ALA A 265 -10.79 13.13 -18.90
N THR A 266 -10.49 14.32 -19.38
CA THR A 266 -11.41 15.12 -20.20
C THR A 266 -11.55 14.54 -21.61
N ALA A 267 -10.45 14.19 -22.27
CA ALA A 267 -10.44 13.53 -23.58
C ALA A 267 -11.19 12.19 -23.55
N PHE A 268 -11.09 11.44 -22.46
CA PHE A 268 -11.81 10.18 -22.25
C PHE A 268 -13.34 10.32 -22.33
N ARG A 269 -13.88 11.52 -22.06
CA ARG A 269 -15.33 11.78 -22.16
C ARG A 269 -15.81 11.89 -23.61
N SER A 270 -14.91 12.13 -24.58
CA SER A 270 -15.26 12.17 -26.00
C SER A 270 -15.82 10.81 -26.45
N ASN A 271 -16.81 10.86 -27.36
CA ASN A 271 -17.34 9.66 -28.00
C ASN A 271 -16.43 9.17 -29.14
N ASN A 272 -15.50 10.01 -29.61
CA ASN A 272 -14.55 9.64 -30.64
C ASN A 272 -13.30 8.98 -30.02
N PRO A 273 -13.03 7.68 -30.27
CA PRO A 273 -11.83 7.02 -29.78
C PRO A 273 -10.54 7.60 -30.38
N GLU A 274 -10.60 8.23 -31.56
CA GLU A 274 -9.44 8.88 -32.18
C GLU A 274 -8.99 10.10 -31.38
N ASP A 275 -9.91 10.89 -30.81
CA ASP A 275 -9.55 12.07 -30.00
C ASP A 275 -8.70 11.64 -28.79
N LEU A 276 -9.10 10.55 -28.13
CA LEU A 276 -8.37 9.97 -27.00
C LEU A 276 -7.01 9.42 -27.45
N THR A 277 -6.98 8.71 -28.58
CA THR A 277 -5.74 8.11 -29.11
C THR A 277 -4.74 9.20 -29.52
N ASN A 278 -5.19 10.21 -30.26
CA ASN A 278 -4.39 11.36 -30.66
C ASN A 278 -3.85 12.14 -29.44
N PHE A 279 -4.67 12.33 -28.40
CA PHE A 279 -4.22 12.97 -27.16
C PHE A 279 -3.11 12.16 -26.47
N VAL A 280 -3.24 10.83 -26.43
CA VAL A 280 -2.24 9.95 -25.83
C VAL A 280 -0.95 9.93 -26.64
N ASP A 281 -1.04 9.92 -27.97
CA ASP A 281 0.13 9.93 -28.85
C ASP A 281 0.89 11.26 -28.74
N LEU A 282 0.17 12.38 -28.65
CA LEU A 282 0.76 13.72 -28.43
C LEU A 282 1.54 13.80 -27.10
N HIS A 283 1.06 13.16 -26.04
CA HIS A 283 1.67 13.20 -24.70
C HIS A 283 2.45 11.91 -24.35
N ARG A 284 2.79 11.08 -25.34
CA ARG A 284 3.40 9.75 -25.14
C ARG A 284 4.68 9.79 -24.33
N GLU A 285 5.55 10.76 -24.60
CA GLU A 285 6.84 10.92 -23.92
C GLU A 285 6.64 11.19 -22.43
N LEU A 286 5.69 12.04 -22.07
CA LEU A 286 5.35 12.36 -20.67
C LEU A 286 4.88 11.11 -19.92
N PHE A 287 3.93 10.37 -20.48
CA PHE A 287 3.42 9.15 -19.84
C PHE A 287 4.46 8.04 -19.75
N THR A 288 5.41 8.01 -20.68
CA THR A 288 6.53 7.05 -20.67
C THR A 288 7.58 7.43 -19.62
N ALA A 289 7.92 8.71 -19.51
CA ALA A 289 8.84 9.23 -18.49
C ALA A 289 8.30 9.01 -17.06
N ASP A 290 6.99 9.14 -16.88
CA ASP A 290 6.30 8.85 -15.61
C ASP A 290 6.09 7.34 -15.35
N PHE A 291 6.56 6.45 -16.23
CA PHE A 291 6.37 5.00 -16.17
C PHE A 291 4.89 4.55 -16.12
N ASN A 292 3.97 5.38 -16.59
CA ASN A 292 2.52 5.14 -16.53
C ASN A 292 1.91 4.73 -17.87
N PHE A 293 2.68 4.72 -18.96
CA PHE A 293 2.16 4.47 -20.31
C PHE A 293 1.43 3.12 -20.45
N GLY A 294 1.83 2.08 -19.70
CA GLY A 294 1.11 0.81 -19.65
C GLY A 294 -0.32 0.94 -19.12
N LEU A 295 -0.54 1.77 -18.10
CA LEU A 295 -1.87 2.08 -17.57
C LEU A 295 -2.67 2.95 -18.54
N VAL A 296 -2.04 3.93 -19.20
CA VAL A 296 -2.69 4.74 -20.24
C VAL A 296 -3.22 3.86 -21.39
N LYS A 297 -2.48 2.82 -21.79
CA LYS A 297 -3.00 1.83 -22.76
C LYS A 297 -4.22 1.07 -22.24
N GLN A 298 -4.29 0.76 -20.94
CA GLN A 298 -5.49 0.16 -20.36
C GLN A 298 -6.68 1.14 -20.38
N VAL A 299 -6.44 2.44 -20.17
CA VAL A 299 -7.47 3.49 -20.31
C VAL A 299 -8.03 3.50 -21.74
N ILE A 300 -7.19 3.52 -22.77
CA ILE A 300 -7.67 3.42 -24.18
C ILE A 300 -8.49 2.14 -24.37
N LYS A 301 -8.00 1.00 -23.87
CA LYS A 301 -8.67 -0.30 -24.03
C LYS A 301 -10.06 -0.34 -23.37
N CYS A 302 -10.26 0.30 -22.23
CA CYS A 302 -11.55 0.29 -21.54
C CYS A 302 -12.53 1.35 -22.05
N HIS A 303 -12.08 2.33 -22.84
CA HIS A 303 -12.93 3.42 -23.37
C HIS A 303 -14.17 2.90 -24.08
N GLY A 304 -14.01 1.98 -25.05
CA GLY A 304 -15.13 1.39 -25.79
C GLY A 304 -16.18 0.73 -24.88
N LYS A 305 -15.73 0.02 -23.84
CA LYS A 305 -16.64 -0.60 -22.85
C LYS A 305 -17.49 0.44 -22.12
N PHE A 306 -16.89 1.53 -21.66
CA PHE A 306 -17.65 2.58 -20.97
C PHE A 306 -18.56 3.37 -21.90
N ARG A 307 -18.19 3.52 -23.18
CA ARG A 307 -19.10 4.10 -24.17
C ARG A 307 -20.32 3.20 -24.40
N ILE A 308 -20.14 1.88 -24.56
CA ILE A 308 -21.25 0.93 -24.65
C ILE A 308 -22.13 0.98 -23.39
N GLN A 309 -21.54 0.99 -22.20
CA GLN A 309 -22.29 1.15 -20.93
C GLN A 309 -23.07 2.47 -20.85
N SER A 310 -22.60 3.54 -21.49
CA SER A 310 -23.37 4.79 -21.53
C SER A 310 -24.63 4.67 -22.40
N LEU A 311 -24.61 3.84 -23.45
CA LEU A 311 -25.77 3.60 -24.32
C LEU A 311 -26.89 2.84 -23.59
N THR A 312 -26.56 1.95 -22.66
CA THR A 312 -27.56 1.20 -21.87
C THR A 312 -28.40 2.11 -20.97
N LYS A 313 -27.91 3.32 -20.67
CA LYS A 313 -28.65 4.31 -19.86
C LYS A 313 -29.69 5.08 -20.67
N THR A 314 -29.56 5.11 -22.00
CA THR A 314 -30.41 5.93 -22.88
C THR A 314 -31.24 5.10 -23.85
N PHE A 315 -30.84 3.85 -24.13
CA PHE A 315 -31.49 2.97 -25.09
C PHE A 315 -31.86 1.65 -24.43
N MET A 316 -33.08 1.17 -24.70
CA MET A 316 -33.50 -0.20 -24.37
C MET A 316 -33.20 -1.16 -25.54
N THR A 317 -33.40 -0.71 -26.78
CA THR A 317 -33.07 -1.47 -28.00
C THR A 317 -32.30 -0.58 -28.96
N LEU A 318 -31.23 -1.09 -29.55
CA LEU A 318 -30.40 -0.33 -30.51
C LEU A 318 -29.85 -1.26 -31.61
N SER A 319 -29.81 -0.80 -32.86
CA SER A 319 -29.20 -1.60 -33.94
C SER A 319 -27.69 -1.74 -33.76
N LEU A 320 -27.10 -2.87 -34.18
CA LEU A 320 -25.64 -3.07 -34.14
C LEU A 320 -24.91 -2.03 -35.01
N THR A 321 -25.54 -1.58 -36.10
CA THR A 321 -25.03 -0.51 -36.96
C THR A 321 -24.98 0.82 -36.22
N ASP A 322 -26.05 1.15 -35.49
CA ASP A 322 -26.14 2.34 -34.66
C ASP A 322 -25.14 2.35 -33.51
N VAL A 323 -24.91 1.19 -32.89
CA VAL A 323 -23.86 1.00 -31.90
C VAL A 323 -22.52 1.31 -32.57
N ALA A 324 -22.15 0.59 -33.64
CA ALA A 324 -20.87 0.77 -34.32
C ALA A 324 -20.61 2.23 -34.73
N MET A 325 -21.62 2.94 -35.26
CA MET A 325 -21.50 4.35 -35.62
C MET A 325 -21.27 5.27 -34.40
N ARG A 326 -22.00 5.08 -33.30
CA ARG A 326 -21.90 5.95 -32.11
C ARG A 326 -20.57 5.83 -31.37
N ILE A 327 -19.98 4.63 -31.37
CA ILE A 327 -18.65 4.36 -30.78
C ILE A 327 -17.51 4.34 -31.80
N LYS A 328 -17.82 4.62 -33.08
CA LYS A 328 -16.87 4.60 -34.21
C LYS A 328 -16.04 3.31 -34.28
N LEU A 329 -16.71 2.17 -34.18
CA LEU A 329 -16.11 0.86 -34.46
C LEU A 329 -16.07 0.60 -35.97
N SER A 330 -15.18 -0.31 -36.40
CA SER A 330 -14.96 -0.59 -37.83
C SER A 330 -16.16 -1.26 -38.52
N GLY A 331 -17.07 -1.86 -37.76
CA GLY A 331 -18.31 -2.45 -38.28
C GLY A 331 -19.16 -3.13 -37.22
N THR A 332 -20.29 -3.70 -37.65
CA THR A 332 -21.25 -4.39 -36.79
C THR A 332 -20.66 -5.62 -36.10
N GLN A 333 -19.78 -6.37 -36.78
CA GLN A 333 -19.11 -7.54 -36.22
C GLN A 333 -18.22 -7.21 -35.02
N GLU A 334 -17.52 -6.06 -35.07
CA GLU A 334 -16.68 -5.62 -33.96
C GLU A 334 -17.54 -5.15 -32.77
N ALA A 335 -18.64 -4.45 -33.03
CA ALA A 335 -19.62 -4.07 -32.02
C ALA A 335 -20.21 -5.31 -31.33
N GLU A 336 -20.64 -6.30 -32.11
CA GLU A 336 -21.18 -7.56 -31.60
C GLU A 336 -20.16 -8.29 -30.71
N LYS A 337 -18.90 -8.38 -31.16
CA LYS A 337 -17.81 -9.00 -30.39
C LYS A 337 -17.58 -8.29 -29.05
N GLN A 338 -17.51 -6.95 -29.04
CA GLN A 338 -17.32 -6.20 -27.81
C GLN A 338 -18.49 -6.38 -26.83
N ILE A 339 -19.72 -6.34 -27.33
CA ILE A 339 -20.92 -6.56 -26.52
C ILE A 339 -20.91 -7.98 -25.94
N LEU A 340 -20.58 -9.01 -26.73
CA LEU A 340 -20.45 -10.39 -26.24
C LEU A 340 -19.41 -10.51 -25.11
N ASP A 341 -18.25 -9.87 -25.23
CA ASP A 341 -17.23 -9.87 -24.19
C ASP A 341 -17.71 -9.13 -22.92
N MET A 342 -18.51 -8.08 -23.07
CA MET A 342 -19.11 -7.35 -21.94
C MET A 342 -20.23 -8.15 -21.25
N ILE A 343 -21.03 -8.91 -22.00
CA ILE A 343 -22.03 -9.85 -21.43
C ILE A 343 -21.33 -10.96 -20.65
N LYS A 344 -20.29 -11.59 -21.23
CA LYS A 344 -19.51 -12.64 -20.55
C LYS A 344 -18.88 -12.18 -19.24
N SER A 345 -18.42 -10.93 -19.20
CA SER A 345 -17.83 -10.33 -17.99
C SER A 345 -18.86 -9.73 -17.02
N LYS A 346 -20.17 -9.86 -17.31
CA LYS A 346 -21.27 -9.25 -16.56
C LYS A 346 -21.15 -7.72 -16.41
N ALA A 347 -20.49 -7.07 -17.36
CA ALA A 347 -20.36 -5.62 -17.38
C ALA A 347 -21.61 -4.91 -17.92
N ILE A 348 -22.40 -5.62 -18.73
CA ILE A 348 -23.75 -5.24 -19.19
C ILE A 348 -24.61 -6.51 -19.24
N PHE A 349 -25.93 -6.32 -19.15
CA PHE A 349 -26.92 -7.36 -19.42
C PHE A 349 -27.59 -7.00 -20.73
N ALA A 350 -27.45 -7.87 -21.73
CA ALA A 350 -28.00 -7.62 -23.07
C ALA A 350 -28.21 -8.93 -23.83
N ASN A 351 -29.19 -8.93 -24.73
CA ASN A 351 -29.41 -9.98 -25.71
C ASN A 351 -29.19 -9.44 -27.13
N ILE A 352 -28.54 -10.23 -27.98
CA ILE A 352 -28.26 -9.88 -29.37
C ILE A 352 -29.20 -10.70 -30.26
N ASP A 353 -30.02 -10.03 -31.06
CA ASP A 353 -30.81 -10.66 -32.11
C ASP A 353 -30.10 -10.48 -33.45
N GLN A 354 -29.49 -11.56 -33.95
CA GLN A 354 -28.80 -11.57 -35.23
C GLN A 354 -29.76 -11.49 -36.43
N GLN A 355 -31.03 -11.88 -36.29
CA GLN A 355 -31.98 -11.81 -37.39
C GLN A 355 -32.38 -10.36 -37.71
N SER A 356 -32.65 -9.57 -36.66
CA SER A 356 -32.94 -8.14 -36.79
C SER A 356 -31.69 -7.25 -36.80
N GLY A 357 -30.54 -7.78 -36.38
CA GLY A 357 -29.30 -7.01 -36.22
C GLY A 357 -29.39 -5.99 -35.09
N THR A 358 -30.13 -6.29 -34.03
CA THR A 358 -30.34 -5.38 -32.88
C THR A 358 -29.87 -5.98 -31.56
N VAL A 359 -29.58 -5.09 -30.62
CA VAL A 359 -29.20 -5.41 -29.25
C VAL A 359 -30.28 -4.88 -28.32
N HIS A 360 -30.79 -5.76 -27.47
CA HIS A 360 -31.73 -5.43 -26.40
C HIS A 360 -30.95 -5.35 -25.08
N PHE A 361 -30.85 -4.17 -24.50
CA PHE A 361 -30.26 -3.96 -23.18
C PHE A 361 -31.29 -4.32 -22.10
N LEU A 362 -30.83 -5.07 -21.11
CA LEU A 362 -31.63 -5.59 -20.00
C LEU A 362 -31.12 -5.01 -18.68
N ASP A 363 -31.98 -5.06 -17.66
CA ASP A 363 -31.57 -4.80 -16.28
C ASP A 363 -30.86 -6.02 -15.68
N ASP A 364 -30.26 -5.83 -14.50
CA ASP A 364 -29.60 -6.91 -13.76
C ASP A 364 -30.62 -8.03 -13.44
N PRO A 365 -30.37 -9.28 -13.86
CA PRO A 365 -31.28 -10.39 -13.63
C PRO A 365 -31.32 -10.84 -12.15
N GLU A 366 -30.38 -10.42 -11.30
CA GLU A 366 -30.35 -10.82 -9.89
C GLU A 366 -31.58 -10.31 -9.12
N GLN A 367 -32.43 -11.24 -8.67
CA GLN A 367 -33.64 -10.96 -7.89
C GLN A 367 -33.38 -10.91 -6.38
N TYR A 368 -32.14 -11.17 -5.94
CA TYR A 368 -31.73 -11.21 -4.53
C TYR A 368 -32.44 -12.26 -3.67
N ASP A 369 -33.08 -13.26 -4.27
CA ASP A 369 -33.82 -14.34 -3.61
C ASP A 369 -33.02 -15.66 -3.55
N SER A 370 -31.81 -15.66 -4.08
CA SER A 370 -30.97 -16.86 -4.17
C SER A 370 -30.27 -17.19 -2.84
N ILE A 371 -30.04 -18.49 -2.59
CA ILE A 371 -29.20 -18.97 -1.47
C ILE A 371 -27.78 -18.37 -1.55
N LYS A 372 -27.28 -18.13 -2.76
CA LYS A 372 -25.99 -17.49 -2.98
C LYS A 372 -26.01 -16.06 -2.43
N MET A 373 -27.05 -15.28 -2.71
CA MET A 373 -27.17 -13.93 -2.17
C MET A 373 -27.30 -13.93 -0.64
N LEU A 374 -28.03 -14.90 -0.08
CA LEU A 374 -28.10 -15.08 1.37
C LEU A 374 -26.73 -15.35 2.00
N ARG A 375 -25.87 -16.14 1.35
CA ARG A 375 -24.48 -16.35 1.81
C ARG A 375 -23.64 -15.08 1.74
N ILE A 376 -23.70 -14.34 0.63
CA ILE A 376 -23.00 -13.06 0.47
C ILE A 376 -23.45 -12.09 1.57
N LEU A 377 -24.75 -12.01 1.84
CA LEU A 377 -25.29 -11.17 2.90
C LEU A 377 -24.77 -11.61 4.28
N GLN A 378 -24.75 -12.90 4.58
CA GLN A 378 -24.24 -13.43 5.84
C GLN A 378 -22.73 -13.12 6.02
N GLU A 379 -21.93 -13.24 4.97
CA GLU A 379 -20.51 -12.87 4.98
C GLU A 379 -20.34 -11.38 5.28
N LYS A 380 -21.10 -10.51 4.60
CA LYS A 380 -21.06 -9.06 4.85
C LYS A 380 -21.55 -8.65 6.23
N ILE A 381 -22.59 -9.28 6.75
CA ILE A 381 -23.03 -9.07 8.14
C ILE A 381 -21.91 -9.46 9.11
N THR A 382 -21.21 -10.58 8.85
CA THR A 382 -20.10 -11.03 9.70
C THR A 382 -18.94 -10.03 9.68
N GLU A 383 -18.59 -9.50 8.50
CA GLU A 383 -17.60 -8.40 8.37
C GLU A 383 -18.01 -7.17 9.19
N CYS A 384 -19.28 -6.72 9.09
CA CYS A 384 -19.80 -5.59 9.83
C CYS A 384 -19.77 -5.81 11.35
N VAL A 385 -20.18 -6.99 11.84
CA VAL A 385 -20.15 -7.34 13.26
C VAL A 385 -18.71 -7.36 13.80
N ASN A 386 -17.76 -7.85 13.01
CA ASN A 386 -16.35 -7.84 13.41
C ASN A 386 -15.78 -6.41 13.47
N LEU A 387 -16.18 -5.55 12.53
CA LEU A 387 -15.82 -4.14 12.53
C LEU A 387 -16.43 -3.40 13.74
N GLU A 388 -17.70 -3.67 14.07
CA GLU A 388 -18.37 -3.11 15.25
C GLU A 388 -17.66 -3.51 16.55
N LYS A 389 -17.30 -4.79 16.70
CA LYS A 389 -16.51 -5.27 17.85
C LYS A 389 -15.19 -4.52 17.97
N HIS A 390 -14.51 -4.25 16.85
CA HIS A 390 -13.28 -3.49 16.86
C HIS A 390 -13.53 -2.03 17.29
N PHE A 391 -14.59 -1.38 16.79
CA PHE A 391 -14.97 -0.04 17.24
C PHE A 391 -15.27 0.01 18.74
N MET A 392 -15.99 -0.98 19.29
CA MET A 392 -16.25 -1.06 20.73
C MET A 392 -14.95 -1.13 21.53
N GLN A 393 -14.00 -1.97 21.11
CA GLN A 393 -12.67 -2.06 21.74
C GLN A 393 -11.91 -0.73 21.68
N LEU A 394 -11.99 -0.01 20.57
CA LEU A 394 -11.37 1.32 20.43
C LEU A 394 -12.04 2.34 21.37
N THR A 395 -13.37 2.34 21.45
CA THR A 395 -14.12 3.20 22.36
C THR A 395 -13.78 2.91 23.82
N ASP A 396 -13.69 1.64 24.22
CA ASP A 396 -13.29 1.26 25.58
C ASP A 396 -11.88 1.75 25.92
N ARG A 397 -10.92 1.60 24.99
CA ARG A 397 -9.56 2.15 25.14
C ARG A 397 -9.54 3.68 25.23
N LEU A 398 -10.42 4.36 24.50
CA LEU A 398 -10.52 5.82 24.54
C LEU A 398 -11.10 6.30 25.88
N VAL A 399 -12.21 5.71 26.33
CA VAL A 399 -12.90 6.08 27.57
C VAL A 399 -12.02 5.79 28.80
N THR A 400 -11.27 4.70 28.79
CA THR A 400 -10.32 4.37 29.88
C THR A 400 -9.02 5.18 29.84
N ASN A 401 -8.77 5.95 28.76
CA ASN A 401 -7.56 6.76 28.66
C ASN A 401 -7.65 7.98 29.61
N PRO A 402 -6.73 8.12 30.59
CA PRO A 402 -6.80 9.19 31.58
C PRO A 402 -6.69 10.60 30.95
N ASN A 403 -5.96 10.75 29.84
CA ASN A 403 -5.86 12.02 29.14
C ASN A 403 -7.17 12.41 28.47
N TYR A 404 -7.88 11.43 27.90
CA TYR A 404 -9.19 11.65 27.29
C TYR A 404 -10.23 11.99 28.35
N ALA A 405 -10.31 11.22 29.44
CA ALA A 405 -11.21 11.49 30.56
C ALA A 405 -11.00 12.90 31.13
N LYS A 406 -9.75 13.30 31.36
CA LYS A 406 -9.40 14.65 31.81
C LYS A 406 -9.88 15.72 30.82
N ARG A 407 -9.68 15.50 29.51
CA ARG A 407 -10.09 16.46 28.47
C ARG A 407 -11.61 16.59 28.36
N MET A 408 -12.36 15.50 28.52
CA MET A 408 -13.82 15.54 28.54
C MET A 408 -14.35 16.34 29.73
N ILE A 409 -13.79 16.12 30.93
CA ILE A 409 -14.13 16.91 32.13
C ILE A 409 -13.84 18.41 31.91
N GLU A 410 -12.69 18.75 31.28
CA GLU A 410 -12.36 20.14 30.92
C GLU A 410 -13.36 20.77 29.94
N LEU A 411 -13.87 20.00 28.98
CA LEU A 411 -14.87 20.48 28.01
C LEU A 411 -16.25 20.66 28.67
N GLU A 412 -16.68 19.72 29.51
CA GLU A 412 -17.93 19.81 30.26
C GLU A 412 -17.93 21.00 31.23
N THR A 413 -16.84 21.21 31.96
CA THR A 413 -16.71 22.38 32.86
C THR A 413 -16.69 23.70 32.09
N LYS A 414 -16.10 23.76 30.89
CA LYS A 414 -16.19 24.95 30.03
C LYS A 414 -17.62 25.18 29.56
N ALA A 415 -18.32 24.15 29.10
CA ALA A 415 -19.70 24.24 28.65
C ALA A 415 -20.65 24.72 29.76
N ALA A 416 -20.49 24.19 30.98
CA ALA A 416 -21.27 24.60 32.16
C ALA A 416 -21.04 26.08 32.53
N LYS A 417 -19.80 26.57 32.44
CA LYS A 417 -19.49 27.99 32.68
C LYS A 417 -20.12 28.93 31.66
N SER A 418 -20.16 28.54 30.39
CA SER A 418 -20.83 29.32 29.34
C SER A 418 -22.36 29.27 29.41
N ALA A 419 -22.94 28.20 29.94
CA ALA A 419 -24.40 28.09 30.16
C ALA A 419 -24.87 28.91 31.38
N GLY A 420 -24.04 29.07 32.40
CA GLY A 420 -24.35 29.85 33.61
C GLY A 420 -24.15 31.37 33.48
N GLN A 421 -23.77 31.88 32.31
CA GLN A 421 -23.53 33.31 32.04
C GLN A 421 -24.67 33.99 31.27
N TYR A 422 -25.85 33.37 31.17
CA TYR A 422 -27.04 33.95 30.54
C TYR A 422 -28.05 34.49 31.56
#